data_AF-A0A5E5PNP3-F1
#
_entry.id   AF-A0A5E5PNP3-F1
#
_cell.length_a   1.000
_cell.length_b   1.000
_cell.length_c   1.000
_cell.angle_alpha   90.00
_cell.angle_beta   90.00
_cell.angle_gamma   90.00
#
_symmetry.space_group_name_H-M   'P 1'
#
loop_
_entity.id
_entity.type
_entity.pdbx_description
1 polymer ?
#
loop_
_entity_poly.entity_id
_entity_poly.type
_entity_poly.pdbx_seq_one_letter_code
_entity_poly.pdbx_strand_id
1 'polypeptide(L)'
;MNLMIINKNINRTLLLIASLVVITVHANDDSKFCSIKAENWRFTEVDYSSAYNDFGGIFNAPNYPNKGAFAVLKSDGSIVAWGSSINGGNNAPKNSGYTKIYSTGHAFAALKDDGSISAWGNADHGGKGAPTDSGYTKIYSNMGAFVALKADGSLSAWGDPNNGGKKAPIDKSYTKVYSTFRAFAALKSDGSIVAWGNPKYGGTKAFKNNSSKDKDYTKIYSNGYAFAALKADGSITAWGDENNGGEGAPRGNGYVKIYSTYGAFVALKADGSIMAWGNSDSGGTNAPVNGSYAKIYANNHAFAALKADGTIVAWGKKGLGGTNAPAGSGYTKIYANNRAFAALKADGSIKAWGSQDRGGKDAPKGGGYTKIYSTNGAFAALKADGSIKVWGLLTHGGKSAPVDDGYTRIYSTSYAFVAVKTHGSIVVWGYPSQGGELPH
;
A
#
# COMPACT_ATOMS: atom_id res chain seq x y z
N MET A 1 -26.69 -32.37 -72.47
CA MET A 1 -28.13 -32.69 -72.45
C MET A 1 -28.73 -31.91 -71.29
N ASN A 2 -29.19 -30.68 -71.55
CA ASN A 2 -30.62 -30.29 -71.56
C ASN A 2 -31.21 -30.20 -70.13
N LEU A 3 -31.42 -28.97 -69.62
CA LEU A 3 -32.72 -28.25 -69.55
C LEU A 3 -33.48 -28.59 -68.23
N MET A 4 -34.34 -27.76 -67.60
CA MET A 4 -34.78 -26.37 -67.84
C MET A 4 -35.41 -25.78 -66.54
N ILE A 5 -35.10 -24.51 -66.20
CA ILE A 5 -35.92 -23.37 -65.71
C ILE A 5 -37.23 -23.59 -64.89
N ILE A 6 -37.56 -22.58 -64.03
CA ILE A 6 -38.89 -22.07 -63.52
C ILE A 6 -38.96 -22.11 -61.95
N ASN A 7 -39.25 -21.04 -61.18
CA ASN A 7 -39.54 -19.60 -61.46
C ASN A 7 -39.20 -18.62 -60.26
N LYS A 8 -39.57 -17.35 -60.44
CA LYS A 8 -39.59 -16.13 -59.57
C LYS A 8 -40.54 -16.23 -58.34
N ASN A 9 -40.36 -15.49 -57.23
CA ASN A 9 -40.42 -14.02 -57.02
C ASN A 9 -39.61 -13.63 -55.75
N ILE A 10 -38.75 -12.61 -55.68
CA ILE A 10 -38.87 -11.14 -55.91
C ILE A 10 -39.42 -10.36 -54.68
N ASN A 11 -38.47 -9.82 -53.87
CA ASN A 11 -38.37 -8.47 -53.25
C ASN A 11 -37.81 -8.50 -51.80
N ARG A 12 -36.59 -7.99 -51.58
CA ARG A 12 -36.25 -6.64 -51.00
C ARG A 12 -36.67 -6.51 -49.51
N THR A 13 -35.79 -6.23 -48.53
CA THR A 13 -34.63 -5.30 -48.50
C THR A 13 -33.60 -5.66 -47.39
N LEU A 14 -32.37 -5.13 -47.51
CA LEU A 14 -31.21 -5.02 -46.56
C LEU A 14 -31.56 -4.98 -45.05
N LEU A 15 -30.71 -5.36 -44.07
CA LEU A 15 -29.23 -5.20 -43.90
C LEU A 15 -28.73 -6.26 -42.85
N LEU A 16 -27.73 -7.13 -43.11
CA LEU A 16 -26.32 -7.04 -42.63
C LEU A 16 -26.21 -6.82 -41.08
N ILE A 17 -25.67 -7.73 -40.22
CA ILE A 17 -24.24 -8.16 -40.12
C ILE A 17 -24.03 -9.42 -39.19
N ALA A 18 -23.01 -10.23 -39.54
CA ALA A 18 -22.18 -11.17 -38.73
C ALA A 18 -22.78 -12.25 -37.79
N SER A 19 -22.77 -13.49 -38.31
CA SER A 19 -22.10 -14.69 -37.76
C SER A 19 -21.71 -14.76 -36.27
N LEU A 20 -22.33 -15.70 -35.54
CA LEU A 20 -21.78 -16.28 -34.31
C LEU A 20 -21.36 -17.73 -34.57
N VAL A 21 -20.08 -18.08 -34.36
CA VAL A 21 -19.59 -19.46 -34.46
C VAL A 21 -19.92 -20.20 -33.17
N VAL A 22 -20.79 -21.21 -33.24
CA VAL A 22 -21.08 -22.12 -32.13
C VAL A 22 -20.05 -23.25 -32.14
N ILE A 23 -19.18 -23.29 -31.12
CA ILE A 23 -18.31 -24.45 -30.85
C ILE A 23 -18.98 -25.29 -29.76
N THR A 24 -19.60 -26.39 -30.18
CA THR A 24 -20.20 -27.38 -29.27
C THR A 24 -19.13 -28.37 -28.80
N VAL A 25 -18.59 -28.19 -27.59
CA VAL A 25 -17.71 -29.20 -26.98
C VAL A 25 -18.57 -30.19 -26.21
N HIS A 26 -18.52 -31.46 -26.64
CA HIS A 26 -19.15 -32.57 -25.90
C HIS A 26 -18.30 -32.88 -24.65
N ALA A 27 -18.95 -33.01 -23.50
CA ALA A 27 -18.34 -33.46 -22.26
C ALA A 27 -18.76 -34.90 -21.96
N ASN A 28 -17.85 -35.72 -21.44
CA ASN A 28 -18.15 -36.95 -20.71
C ASN A 28 -17.03 -37.22 -19.68
N ASP A 29 -17.44 -37.90 -18.60
CA ASP A 29 -16.65 -38.54 -17.52
C ASP A 29 -15.82 -37.67 -16.55
N ASP A 30 -16.55 -37.17 -15.55
CA ASP A 30 -16.31 -37.44 -14.12
C ASP A 30 -14.89 -37.81 -13.65
N SER A 31 -14.21 -36.81 -13.08
CA SER A 31 -13.46 -37.01 -11.84
C SER A 31 -13.82 -35.92 -10.83
N LYS A 32 -14.12 -36.32 -9.58
CA LYS A 32 -14.60 -35.42 -8.52
C LYS A 32 -13.48 -34.54 -7.95
N PHE A 33 -13.06 -33.54 -8.72
CA PHE A 33 -12.44 -32.33 -8.17
C PHE A 33 -13.49 -31.24 -8.08
N CYS A 34 -13.86 -30.84 -6.86
CA CYS A 34 -14.66 -29.63 -6.65
C CYS A 34 -13.77 -28.40 -6.86
N SER A 35 -13.46 -28.11 -8.13
CA SER A 35 -12.76 -26.89 -8.53
C SER A 35 -13.75 -25.72 -8.45
N ILE A 36 -13.87 -25.13 -7.26
CA ILE A 36 -14.51 -23.82 -7.12
C ILE A 36 -13.72 -22.86 -8.03
N LYS A 37 -14.38 -22.32 -9.06
CA LYS A 37 -13.84 -21.21 -9.85
C LYS A 37 -13.60 -20.04 -8.90
N ALA A 38 -12.36 -19.87 -8.48
CA ALA A 38 -11.94 -18.79 -7.60
C ALA A 38 -11.85 -17.48 -8.40
N GLU A 39 -13.00 -16.91 -8.73
CA GLU A 39 -13.07 -15.61 -9.39
C GLU A 39 -12.48 -14.52 -8.48
N ASN A 40 -11.26 -14.09 -8.86
CA ASN A 40 -10.56 -12.88 -8.42
C ASN A 40 -10.70 -12.53 -6.92
N TRP A 41 -9.89 -13.17 -6.08
CA TRP A 41 -9.71 -12.78 -4.68
C TRP A 41 -9.19 -11.32 -4.59
N ARG A 42 -10.00 -10.42 -4.02
CA ARG A 42 -9.59 -9.01 -3.82
C ARG A 42 -9.15 -8.82 -2.38
N PHE A 43 -7.85 -8.62 -2.18
CA PHE A 43 -7.24 -8.32 -0.88
C PHE A 43 -7.50 -6.87 -0.45
N THR A 44 -7.00 -6.50 0.73
CA THR A 44 -7.03 -5.11 1.22
C THR A 44 -6.39 -4.12 0.24
N GLU A 45 -6.91 -2.89 0.21
CA GLU A 45 -6.43 -1.80 -0.67
C GLU A 45 -4.94 -1.46 -0.46
N VAL A 46 -4.41 -1.75 0.73
CA VAL A 46 -2.99 -1.62 1.10
C VAL A 46 -2.54 -2.90 1.81
N ASP A 47 -1.33 -3.34 1.48
CA ASP A 47 -0.60 -4.45 2.12
C ASP A 47 0.80 -3.97 2.53
N TYR A 48 1.56 -4.76 3.31
CA TYR A 48 2.89 -4.32 3.78
C TYR A 48 3.83 -3.95 2.63
N SER A 49 3.78 -4.70 1.53
CA SER A 49 4.61 -4.47 0.36
C SER A 49 4.25 -3.19 -0.37
N SER A 50 2.97 -2.94 -0.67
CA SER A 50 2.55 -1.69 -1.33
C SER A 50 2.80 -0.47 -0.43
N ALA A 51 2.56 -0.59 0.88
CA ALA A 51 2.77 0.50 1.84
C ALA A 51 4.22 1.06 1.81
N TYR A 52 5.24 0.19 1.84
CA TYR A 52 6.63 0.61 1.71
C TYR A 52 7.00 1.12 0.31
N ASN A 53 6.48 0.48 -0.75
CA ASN A 53 7.09 0.56 -2.08
C ASN A 53 6.38 1.46 -3.09
N ASP A 54 5.10 1.77 -2.87
CA ASP A 54 4.27 2.49 -3.86
C ASP A 54 3.85 3.90 -3.39
N PHE A 55 3.95 4.22 -2.10
CA PHE A 55 3.53 5.52 -1.53
C PHE A 55 4.68 6.48 -1.15
N GLY A 56 5.95 6.04 -1.25
CA GLY A 56 7.12 6.86 -0.89
C GLY A 56 7.37 7.00 0.61
N GLY A 57 6.90 6.04 1.39
CA GLY A 57 6.97 5.99 2.86
C GLY A 57 5.71 5.34 3.43
N ILE A 58 5.85 4.45 4.41
CA ILE A 58 4.73 3.62 4.91
C ILE A 58 3.53 4.43 5.41
N PHE A 59 3.76 5.62 5.98
CA PHE A 59 2.71 6.52 6.49
C PHE A 59 2.06 7.41 5.41
N ASN A 60 2.59 7.43 4.19
CA ASN A 60 1.94 8.08 3.05
C ASN A 60 0.84 7.19 2.42
N ALA A 61 0.75 5.93 2.83
CA ALA A 61 -0.34 5.05 2.45
C ALA A 61 -1.67 5.54 3.07
N PRO A 62 -2.81 5.44 2.36
CA PRO A 62 -4.10 5.89 2.89
C PRO A 62 -4.63 5.01 4.05
N ASN A 63 -4.08 3.80 4.20
CA ASN A 63 -4.48 2.82 5.19
C ASN A 63 -3.26 2.13 5.77
N TYR A 64 -3.32 1.80 7.06
CA TYR A 64 -2.25 1.08 7.74
C TYR A 64 -2.36 -0.43 7.48
N PRO A 65 -1.33 -1.11 6.95
CA PRO A 65 -1.43 -2.52 6.59
C PRO A 65 -1.54 -3.41 7.84
N ASN A 66 -2.40 -4.43 7.76
CA ASN A 66 -2.64 -5.34 8.90
C ASN A 66 -1.37 -6.10 9.29
N LYS A 67 -1.05 -6.16 10.59
CA LYS A 67 0.20 -6.78 11.06
C LYS A 67 0.27 -8.28 10.81
N GLY A 68 -0.83 -9.02 10.87
CA GLY A 68 -0.74 -10.48 10.86
C GLY A 68 -2.05 -11.23 10.69
N ALA A 69 -2.99 -10.62 9.98
CA ALA A 69 -4.14 -11.30 9.43
C ALA A 69 -4.30 -10.87 7.97
N PHE A 70 -4.85 -11.76 7.15
CA PHE A 70 -5.32 -11.42 5.82
C PHE A 70 -6.85 -11.36 5.82
N ALA A 71 -7.40 -10.54 4.94
CA ALA A 71 -8.81 -10.48 4.63
C ALA A 71 -8.99 -10.30 3.12
N VAL A 72 -9.91 -11.06 2.53
CA VAL A 72 -10.15 -11.09 1.09
C VAL A 72 -11.64 -11.09 0.78
N LEU A 73 -12.03 -10.36 -0.26
CA LEU A 73 -13.35 -10.46 -0.88
C LEU A 73 -13.33 -11.54 -1.95
N LYS A 74 -14.38 -12.36 -1.96
CA LYS A 74 -14.73 -13.20 -3.12
C LYS A 74 -15.48 -12.37 -4.18
N SER A 75 -15.86 -13.01 -5.29
CA SER A 75 -16.65 -12.39 -6.37
C SER A 75 -18.04 -11.95 -5.90
N ASP A 76 -18.70 -12.73 -5.03
CA ASP A 76 -19.99 -12.39 -4.40
C ASP A 76 -19.92 -11.26 -3.34
N GLY A 77 -18.72 -10.76 -3.04
CA GLY A 77 -18.49 -9.76 -1.99
C GLY A 77 -18.63 -10.28 -0.57
N SER A 78 -18.63 -11.60 -0.34
CA SER A 78 -18.38 -12.20 0.99
C SER A 78 -16.90 -12.14 1.36
N ILE A 79 -16.60 -12.19 2.66
CA ILE A 79 -15.25 -12.03 3.20
C ILE A 79 -14.73 -13.36 3.76
N VAL A 80 -13.46 -13.68 3.46
CA VAL A 80 -12.67 -14.67 4.22
C VAL A 80 -11.55 -13.93 4.92
N ALA A 81 -11.30 -14.26 6.19
CA ALA A 81 -10.15 -13.76 6.95
C ALA A 81 -9.43 -14.93 7.64
N TRP A 82 -8.11 -14.82 7.77
CA TRP A 82 -7.27 -15.81 8.46
C TRP A 82 -6.02 -15.19 9.07
N GLY A 83 -5.30 -15.96 9.88
CA GLY A 83 -4.15 -15.52 10.64
C GLY A 83 -4.52 -15.16 12.08
N SER A 84 -3.89 -14.12 12.63
CA SER A 84 -4.00 -13.83 14.05
C SER A 84 -5.39 -13.30 14.44
N SER A 85 -6.06 -13.96 15.38
CA SER A 85 -7.36 -13.53 15.92
C SER A 85 -7.33 -12.10 16.48
N ILE A 86 -6.24 -11.75 17.21
CA ILE A 86 -6.01 -10.40 17.72
C ILE A 86 -5.81 -9.34 16.63
N ASN A 87 -5.65 -9.74 15.37
CA ASN A 87 -5.53 -8.85 14.22
C ASN A 87 -6.77 -8.90 13.30
N GLY A 88 -7.84 -9.62 13.67
CA GLY A 88 -9.01 -9.82 12.81
C GLY A 88 -8.91 -10.99 11.83
N GLY A 89 -8.02 -11.95 12.07
CA GLY A 89 -7.93 -13.21 11.31
C GLY A 89 -9.06 -14.20 11.58
N ASN A 90 -10.09 -13.81 12.33
CA ASN A 90 -11.33 -14.55 12.53
C ASN A 90 -12.53 -13.57 12.64
N ASN A 91 -13.74 -14.10 12.70
CA ASN A 91 -14.98 -13.33 12.89
C ASN A 91 -15.22 -12.24 11.84
N ALA A 92 -14.83 -12.49 10.58
CA ALA A 92 -15.22 -11.65 9.46
C ALA A 92 -16.77 -11.62 9.30
N PRO A 93 -17.36 -10.51 8.79
CA PRO A 93 -18.79 -10.41 8.55
C PRO A 93 -19.32 -11.55 7.66
N LYS A 94 -20.43 -12.17 8.07
CA LYS A 94 -21.05 -13.31 7.36
C LYS A 94 -21.90 -12.92 6.15
N ASN A 95 -22.25 -11.64 6.02
CA ASN A 95 -23.00 -11.10 4.90
C ASN A 95 -22.10 -10.78 3.70
N SER A 96 -22.71 -10.60 2.52
CA SER A 96 -22.03 -10.33 1.26
C SER A 96 -22.29 -8.91 0.75
N GLY A 97 -21.88 -8.62 -0.49
CA GLY A 97 -22.04 -7.30 -1.12
C GLY A 97 -21.01 -6.25 -0.69
N TYR A 98 -19.89 -6.65 -0.09
CA TYR A 98 -18.75 -5.75 0.15
C TYR A 98 -17.90 -5.61 -1.12
N THR A 99 -17.40 -4.40 -1.36
CA THR A 99 -16.61 -4.08 -2.56
C THR A 99 -15.18 -3.63 -2.25
N LYS A 100 -14.87 -3.23 -1.01
CA LYS A 100 -13.49 -2.93 -0.55
C LYS A 100 -13.25 -3.38 0.90
N ILE A 101 -12.00 -3.75 1.21
CA ILE A 101 -11.53 -4.00 2.59
C ILE A 101 -10.34 -3.10 2.91
N TYR A 102 -10.37 -2.56 4.13
CA TYR A 102 -9.38 -1.68 4.74
C TYR A 102 -8.91 -2.27 6.08
N SER A 103 -7.74 -1.87 6.56
CA SER A 103 -7.18 -2.35 7.83
C SER A 103 -6.63 -1.24 8.71
N THR A 104 -6.62 -1.44 10.01
CA THR A 104 -5.60 -0.85 10.92
C THR A 104 -4.51 -1.90 11.14
N GLY A 105 -3.58 -1.66 12.07
CA GLY A 105 -2.59 -2.68 12.42
C GLY A 105 -3.19 -3.94 13.07
N HIS A 106 -4.41 -3.88 13.61
CA HIS A 106 -5.03 -4.94 14.43
C HIS A 106 -6.53 -5.21 14.14
N ALA A 107 -7.13 -4.53 13.16
CA ALA A 107 -8.55 -4.69 12.81
C ALA A 107 -8.79 -4.47 11.31
N PHE A 108 -9.99 -4.78 10.84
CA PHE A 108 -10.45 -4.55 9.47
C PHE A 108 -11.78 -3.80 9.44
N ALA A 109 -12.03 -3.14 8.31
CA ALA A 109 -13.30 -2.55 7.96
C ALA A 109 -13.60 -2.83 6.48
N ALA A 110 -14.82 -3.26 6.16
CA ALA A 110 -15.28 -3.49 4.80
C ALA A 110 -16.40 -2.50 4.45
N LEU A 111 -16.40 -2.07 3.19
CA LEU A 111 -17.30 -1.05 2.63
C LEU A 111 -18.18 -1.69 1.55
N LYS A 112 -19.46 -1.32 1.51
CA LYS A 112 -20.43 -1.69 0.45
C LYS A 112 -20.68 -0.51 -0.50
N ASP A 113 -21.37 -0.78 -1.61
CA ASP A 113 -21.65 0.24 -2.64
C ASP A 113 -22.71 1.28 -2.21
N ASP A 114 -23.59 0.95 -1.26
CA ASP A 114 -24.44 1.93 -0.58
C ASP A 114 -23.64 2.81 0.41
N GLY A 115 -22.36 2.52 0.62
CA GLY A 115 -21.47 3.17 1.54
C GLY A 115 -21.65 2.74 3.00
N SER A 116 -22.39 1.67 3.30
CA SER A 116 -22.45 1.07 4.65
C SER A 116 -21.14 0.34 4.99
N ILE A 117 -20.81 0.31 6.29
CA ILE A 117 -19.53 -0.19 6.79
C ILE A 117 -19.75 -1.32 7.80
N SER A 118 -18.86 -2.31 7.81
CA SER A 118 -18.78 -3.31 8.87
C SER A 118 -17.32 -3.54 9.27
N ALA A 119 -17.06 -3.63 10.57
CA ALA A 119 -15.70 -3.76 11.12
C ALA A 119 -15.59 -4.98 12.05
N TRP A 120 -14.39 -5.56 12.11
CA TRP A 120 -14.08 -6.73 12.93
C TRP A 120 -12.59 -6.77 13.32
N GLY A 121 -12.23 -7.67 14.24
CA GLY A 121 -10.88 -7.79 14.81
C GLY A 121 -10.77 -7.09 16.16
N ASN A 122 -9.60 -6.52 16.49
CA ASN A 122 -9.36 -5.95 17.81
C ASN A 122 -10.29 -4.76 18.07
N ALA A 123 -11.14 -4.91 19.10
CA ALA A 123 -12.16 -3.96 19.49
C ALA A 123 -11.62 -2.55 19.77
N ASP A 124 -10.43 -2.44 20.38
CA ASP A 124 -9.82 -1.17 20.76
C ASP A 124 -9.10 -0.50 19.58
N HIS A 125 -8.83 -1.25 18.50
CA HIS A 125 -8.15 -0.78 17.29
C HIS A 125 -9.10 -0.59 16.09
N GLY A 126 -10.40 -0.41 16.36
CA GLY A 126 -11.43 -0.15 15.34
C GLY A 126 -12.19 -1.39 14.85
N GLY A 127 -11.99 -2.56 15.45
CA GLY A 127 -12.74 -3.79 15.15
C GLY A 127 -14.18 -3.81 15.66
N LYS A 128 -14.66 -2.72 16.29
CA LYS A 128 -16.06 -2.46 16.62
C LYS A 128 -16.34 -0.97 16.54
N GLY A 129 -17.63 -0.59 16.52
CA GLY A 129 -18.05 0.82 16.59
C GLY A 129 -17.88 1.61 15.29
N ALA A 130 -17.85 0.93 14.15
CA ALA A 130 -18.02 1.57 12.84
C ALA A 130 -19.36 2.35 12.79
N PRO A 131 -19.45 3.43 11.98
CA PRO A 131 -20.70 4.17 11.82
C PRO A 131 -21.82 3.28 11.26
N THR A 132 -23.04 3.53 11.72
CA THR A 132 -24.24 2.72 11.39
C THR A 132 -25.04 3.29 10.21
N ASP A 133 -24.69 4.49 9.74
CA ASP A 133 -25.27 5.13 8.57
C ASP A 133 -24.47 4.81 7.29
N SER A 134 -24.98 5.23 6.13
CA SER A 134 -24.44 4.88 4.81
C SER A 134 -23.96 6.13 4.02
N GLY A 135 -23.56 5.95 2.76
CA GLY A 135 -23.05 7.02 1.90
C GLY A 135 -21.56 7.35 2.07
N TYR A 136 -20.79 6.53 2.78
CA TYR A 136 -19.32 6.63 2.80
C TYR A 136 -18.73 6.11 1.49
N THR A 137 -17.74 6.82 0.94
CA THR A 137 -17.10 6.48 -0.35
C THR A 137 -15.69 5.94 -0.18
N LYS A 138 -15.07 6.18 0.98
CA LYS A 138 -13.69 5.77 1.28
C LYS A 138 -13.41 5.69 2.77
N ILE A 139 -12.54 4.77 3.17
CA ILE A 139 -12.02 4.63 4.54
C ILE A 139 -10.50 4.86 4.53
N TYR A 140 -10.01 5.61 5.50
CA TYR A 140 -8.60 5.87 5.82
C TYR A 140 -8.30 5.29 7.21
N SER A 141 -7.03 5.03 7.52
CA SER A 141 -6.67 4.43 8.81
C SER A 141 -5.22 4.62 9.23
N ASN A 142 -4.99 4.66 10.54
CA ASN A 142 -3.67 4.57 11.15
C ASN A 142 -3.50 3.25 11.91
N MET A 143 -2.52 3.18 12.82
CA MET A 143 -2.21 1.97 13.57
C MET A 143 -3.41 1.37 14.32
N GLY A 144 -4.35 2.19 14.82
CA GLY A 144 -5.45 1.72 15.67
C GLY A 144 -6.78 2.47 15.55
N ALA A 145 -6.94 3.32 14.54
CA ALA A 145 -8.18 4.02 14.27
C ALA A 145 -8.49 4.07 12.77
N PHE A 146 -9.77 4.18 12.45
CA PHE A 146 -10.30 4.40 11.10
C PHE A 146 -11.01 5.75 11.01
N VAL A 147 -11.07 6.29 9.78
CA VAL A 147 -11.86 7.47 9.41
C VAL A 147 -12.54 7.20 8.07
N ALA A 148 -13.87 7.21 8.03
CA ALA A 148 -14.64 7.15 6.80
C ALA A 148 -14.98 8.56 6.31
N LEU A 149 -15.00 8.74 4.98
CA LEU A 149 -15.29 9.97 4.27
C LEU A 149 -16.51 9.76 3.37
N LYS A 150 -17.47 10.70 3.40
CA LYS A 150 -18.62 10.73 2.49
C LYS A 150 -18.37 11.60 1.26
N ALA A 151 -19.23 11.48 0.26
CA ALA A 151 -19.22 12.34 -0.93
C ALA A 151 -19.46 13.83 -0.62
N ASP A 152 -20.21 14.14 0.45
CA ASP A 152 -20.46 15.51 0.93
C ASP A 152 -19.33 16.06 1.83
N GLY A 153 -18.15 15.44 1.80
CA GLY A 153 -16.98 15.87 2.58
C GLY A 153 -17.07 15.65 4.10
N SER A 154 -18.14 15.03 4.61
CA SER A 154 -18.26 14.72 6.04
C SER A 154 -17.41 13.50 6.45
N LEU A 155 -16.94 13.51 7.69
CA LEU A 155 -16.06 12.48 8.27
C LEU A 155 -16.72 11.77 9.46
N SER A 156 -16.36 10.50 9.67
CA SER A 156 -16.69 9.74 10.88
C SER A 156 -15.53 8.84 11.29
N ALA A 157 -15.13 8.88 12.56
CA ALA A 157 -13.95 8.17 13.08
C ALA A 157 -14.31 7.19 14.20
N TRP A 158 -13.66 6.02 14.20
CA TRP A 158 -13.82 4.98 15.23
C TRP A 158 -12.50 4.25 15.52
N GLY A 159 -12.45 3.52 16.64
CA GLY A 159 -11.26 2.86 17.16
C GLY A 159 -10.63 3.59 18.34
N ASP A 160 -9.30 3.46 18.51
CA ASP A 160 -8.58 3.98 19.67
C ASP A 160 -8.72 5.52 19.75
N PRO A 161 -9.31 6.08 20.82
CA PRO A 161 -9.42 7.52 21.02
C PRO A 161 -8.07 8.23 20.99
N ASN A 162 -7.01 7.58 21.51
CA ASN A 162 -5.66 8.12 21.53
C ASN A 162 -5.00 8.17 20.14
N ASN A 163 -5.56 7.44 19.17
CA ASN A 163 -5.13 7.48 17.77
C ASN A 163 -6.09 8.31 16.90
N GLY A 164 -6.98 9.10 17.49
CA GLY A 164 -7.97 9.90 16.74
C GLY A 164 -9.22 9.14 16.29
N GLY A 165 -9.45 7.93 16.82
CA GLY A 165 -10.66 7.12 16.59
C GLY A 165 -11.91 7.62 17.30
N LYS A 166 -11.95 8.88 17.74
CA LYS A 166 -13.13 9.59 18.24
C LYS A 166 -13.00 11.08 17.89
N LYS A 167 -14.14 11.80 17.89
CA LYS A 167 -14.21 13.26 17.66
C LYS A 167 -13.59 13.69 16.32
N ALA A 168 -14.03 13.05 15.22
CA ALA A 168 -13.73 13.53 13.88
C ALA A 168 -14.16 15.00 13.74
N PRO A 169 -13.38 15.86 13.06
CA PRO A 169 -13.76 17.25 12.81
C PRO A 169 -15.08 17.36 12.05
N ILE A 170 -15.98 18.23 12.53
CA ILE A 170 -17.29 18.47 11.91
C ILE A 170 -17.12 19.56 10.85
N ASP A 171 -17.19 19.15 9.58
CA ASP A 171 -17.21 20.00 8.38
C ASP A 171 -17.78 19.17 7.21
N LYS A 172 -18.00 19.80 6.05
CA LYS A 172 -18.47 19.19 4.78
C LYS A 172 -17.58 19.54 3.58
N SER A 173 -16.34 19.95 3.83
CA SER A 173 -15.39 20.40 2.81
C SER A 173 -14.15 19.50 2.68
N TYR A 174 -14.05 18.41 3.45
CA TYR A 174 -12.88 17.53 3.39
C TYR A 174 -12.86 16.71 2.10
N THR A 175 -11.72 16.70 1.41
CA THR A 175 -11.51 15.95 0.17
C THR A 175 -10.67 14.69 0.41
N LYS A 176 -9.80 14.69 1.43
CA LYS A 176 -8.87 13.60 1.71
C LYS A 176 -8.36 13.60 3.15
N VAL A 177 -8.11 12.41 3.70
CA VAL A 177 -7.50 12.22 5.01
C VAL A 177 -6.12 11.57 4.85
N TYR A 178 -5.22 11.90 5.77
CA TYR A 178 -3.85 11.43 5.89
C TYR A 178 -3.58 11.08 7.36
N SER A 179 -2.55 10.29 7.65
CA SER A 179 -2.27 9.82 9.01
C SER A 179 -0.79 9.65 9.34
N THR A 180 -0.43 9.94 10.59
CA THR A 180 0.79 9.42 11.24
C THR A 180 0.47 8.11 11.96
N PHE A 181 1.32 7.63 12.88
CA PHE A 181 1.03 6.42 13.65
C PHE A 181 -0.22 6.57 14.55
N ARG A 182 -0.51 7.77 15.06
CA ARG A 182 -1.57 8.04 16.08
C ARG A 182 -2.37 9.34 15.87
N ALA A 183 -2.31 9.94 14.70
CA ALA A 183 -3.10 11.12 14.39
C ALA A 183 -3.61 11.09 12.95
N PHE A 184 -4.59 11.95 12.67
CA PHE A 184 -5.12 12.22 11.35
C PHE A 184 -5.00 13.70 11.00
N ALA A 185 -4.87 13.97 9.71
CA ALA A 185 -4.99 15.29 9.12
C ALA A 185 -5.91 15.21 7.89
N ALA A 186 -6.95 16.03 7.85
CA ALA A 186 -7.87 16.12 6.74
C ALA A 186 -7.63 17.43 5.96
N LEU A 187 -7.51 17.30 4.64
CA LEU A 187 -7.36 18.38 3.69
C LEU A 187 -8.75 18.80 3.17
N LYS A 188 -9.04 20.10 3.19
CA LYS A 188 -10.27 20.69 2.65
C LYS A 188 -10.13 21.07 1.18
N SER A 189 -11.25 21.37 0.52
CA SER A 189 -11.30 21.84 -0.87
C SER A 189 -10.63 23.20 -1.09
N ASP A 190 -10.57 24.06 -0.06
CA ASP A 190 -9.84 25.34 -0.06
C ASP A 190 -8.33 25.20 0.22
N GLY A 191 -7.84 23.96 0.35
CA GLY A 191 -6.46 23.66 0.68
C GLY A 191 -6.06 23.97 2.12
N SER A 192 -6.99 24.29 3.03
CA SER A 192 -6.70 24.35 4.47
C SER A 192 -6.79 22.95 5.11
N ILE A 193 -6.18 22.76 6.29
CA ILE A 193 -6.00 21.44 6.91
C ILE A 193 -6.47 21.45 8.37
N VAL A 194 -7.15 20.37 8.79
CA VAL A 194 -7.55 20.15 10.19
C VAL A 194 -6.98 18.82 10.67
N ALA A 195 -6.27 18.82 11.80
CA ALA A 195 -5.67 17.63 12.39
C ALA A 195 -6.19 17.34 13.80
N TRP A 196 -6.28 16.06 14.14
CA TRP A 196 -6.81 15.52 15.41
C TRP A 196 -6.16 14.17 15.76
N GLY A 197 -6.30 13.74 17.02
CA GLY A 197 -5.68 12.52 17.56
C GLY A 197 -4.60 12.85 18.58
N ASN A 198 -3.50 12.08 18.62
CA ASN A 198 -2.46 12.30 19.61
C ASN A 198 -1.64 13.57 19.33
N PRO A 199 -1.53 14.54 20.27
CA PRO A 199 -0.70 15.73 20.10
C PRO A 199 0.76 15.43 19.76
N LYS A 200 1.36 14.41 20.39
CA LYS A 200 2.77 13.99 20.15
C LYS A 200 3.00 13.32 18.78
N TYR A 201 1.97 13.22 17.96
CA TYR A 201 2.00 12.62 16.63
C TYR A 201 1.37 13.56 15.58
N GLY A 202 1.26 14.86 15.88
CA GLY A 202 0.66 15.87 15.00
C GLY A 202 -0.87 15.98 15.06
N GLY A 203 -1.51 15.37 16.06
CA GLY A 203 -2.97 15.35 16.25
C GLY A 203 -3.57 16.56 16.97
N THR A 204 -2.86 17.69 16.99
CA THR A 204 -3.41 19.00 17.36
C THR A 204 -3.80 19.77 16.11
N LYS A 205 -4.68 20.79 16.23
CA LYS A 205 -4.97 21.71 15.12
C LYS A 205 -3.64 22.26 14.57
N ALA A 206 -3.34 21.91 13.31
CA ALA A 206 -2.02 22.07 12.69
C ALA A 206 -1.53 23.52 12.65
N PHE A 207 -2.45 24.49 12.70
CA PHE A 207 -2.15 25.93 12.68
C PHE A 207 -2.82 26.56 13.89
N LYS A 208 -2.02 27.00 14.87
CA LYS A 208 -2.53 27.61 16.10
C LYS A 208 -3.18 28.98 15.88
N ASN A 209 -2.87 29.65 14.76
CA ASN A 209 -3.16 31.07 14.53
C ASN A 209 -4.11 31.36 13.35
N ASN A 210 -4.62 30.34 12.64
CA ASN A 210 -5.62 30.49 11.57
C ASN A 210 -5.25 31.59 10.53
N SER A 211 -3.98 31.67 10.14
CA SER A 211 -3.50 32.80 9.34
C SER A 211 -3.96 32.69 7.89
N SER A 212 -4.03 33.81 7.18
CA SER A 212 -4.32 33.82 5.73
C SER A 212 -3.28 33.09 4.87
N LYS A 213 -2.19 32.59 5.47
CA LYS A 213 -1.15 31.77 4.85
C LYS A 213 -1.36 30.27 5.05
N ASP A 214 -2.30 29.83 5.88
CA ASP A 214 -2.53 28.41 6.25
C ASP A 214 -3.55 27.69 5.35
N LYS A 215 -3.49 27.99 4.05
CA LYS A 215 -4.36 27.48 2.97
C LYS A 215 -3.57 27.23 1.69
N ASP A 216 -4.26 26.79 0.63
CA ASP A 216 -3.66 26.49 -0.69
C ASP A 216 -2.68 25.29 -0.68
N TYR A 217 -2.73 24.43 0.35
CA TYR A 217 -2.03 23.15 0.35
C TYR A 217 -2.73 22.18 -0.61
N THR A 218 -1.95 21.46 -1.42
CA THR A 218 -2.47 20.51 -2.41
C THR A 218 -2.33 19.06 -1.94
N LYS A 219 -1.41 18.79 -1.02
CA LYS A 219 -1.10 17.44 -0.53
C LYS A 219 -0.46 17.45 0.85
N ILE A 220 -0.72 16.42 1.63
CA ILE A 220 -0.02 16.12 2.88
C ILE A 220 0.81 14.85 2.69
N TYR A 221 1.94 14.79 3.39
CA TYR A 221 2.80 13.62 3.55
C TYR A 221 3.02 13.39 5.04
N SER A 222 3.30 12.15 5.45
CA SER A 222 3.40 11.75 6.85
C SER A 222 4.63 10.89 7.08
N ASN A 223 5.21 10.98 8.28
CA ASN A 223 6.06 9.94 8.85
C ASN A 223 5.36 9.34 10.08
N GLY A 224 6.08 8.64 10.96
CA GLY A 224 5.49 8.03 12.15
C GLY A 224 4.89 9.04 13.14
N TYR A 225 5.41 10.27 13.20
CA TYR A 225 5.16 11.24 14.27
C TYR A 225 4.80 12.65 13.81
N ALA A 226 5.01 12.97 12.53
CA ALA A 226 4.83 14.30 11.98
C ALA A 226 4.21 14.27 10.57
N PHE A 227 3.67 15.41 10.18
CA PHE A 227 3.12 15.68 8.86
C PHE A 227 3.92 16.78 8.16
N ALA A 228 3.89 16.78 6.83
CA ALA A 228 4.40 17.85 5.97
C ALA A 228 3.39 18.13 4.86
N ALA A 229 2.82 19.34 4.86
CA ALA A 229 1.92 19.82 3.80
C ALA A 229 2.69 20.57 2.73
N LEU A 230 2.33 20.32 1.47
CA LEU A 230 2.94 20.86 0.27
C LEU A 230 1.93 21.74 -0.47
N LYS A 231 2.35 22.93 -0.89
CA LYS A 231 1.54 23.86 -1.71
C LYS A 231 1.80 23.71 -3.21
N ALA A 232 0.97 24.36 -4.03
CA ALA A 232 1.13 24.38 -5.48
C ALA A 232 2.42 25.05 -5.97
N ASP A 233 2.93 26.06 -5.25
CA ASP A 233 4.24 26.67 -5.52
C ASP A 233 5.43 25.78 -5.08
N GLY A 234 5.13 24.67 -4.39
CA GLY A 234 6.13 23.76 -3.83
C GLY A 234 6.73 24.21 -2.51
N SER A 235 6.13 25.19 -1.80
CA SER A 235 6.49 25.50 -0.41
C SER A 235 5.95 24.44 0.56
N ILE A 236 6.65 24.24 1.69
CA ILE A 236 6.38 23.16 2.65
C ILE A 236 6.17 23.72 4.06
N THR A 237 5.15 23.21 4.76
CA THR A 237 4.92 23.44 6.19
C THR A 237 4.81 22.10 6.91
N ALA A 238 5.56 21.92 8.00
CA ALA A 238 5.50 20.72 8.83
C ALA A 238 4.90 21.01 10.22
N TRP A 239 4.34 19.97 10.84
CA TRP A 239 3.90 19.99 12.24
C TRP A 239 3.91 18.56 12.81
N GLY A 240 4.01 18.45 14.14
CA GLY A 240 4.05 17.17 14.85
C GLY A 240 5.17 17.15 15.88
N ASP A 241 5.78 15.98 16.09
CA ASP A 241 6.95 15.87 16.96
C ASP A 241 8.18 16.56 16.33
N GLU A 242 8.72 17.54 17.05
CA GLU A 242 9.86 18.37 16.63
C GLU A 242 11.09 17.53 16.24
N ASN A 243 11.42 16.51 17.04
CA ASN A 243 12.59 15.64 16.88
C ASN A 243 12.44 14.66 15.70
N ASN A 244 11.22 14.51 15.18
CA ASN A 244 10.88 13.65 14.05
C ASN A 244 10.36 14.46 12.84
N GLY A 245 10.82 15.70 12.68
CA GLY A 245 10.56 16.50 11.48
C GLY A 245 9.20 17.21 11.46
N GLY A 246 8.54 17.32 12.61
CA GLY A 246 7.42 18.24 12.83
C GLY A 246 7.83 19.71 12.77
N GLU A 247 9.13 20.01 12.88
CA GLU A 247 9.72 21.31 12.59
C GLU A 247 10.91 21.15 11.62
N GLY A 248 11.52 22.27 11.21
CA GLY A 248 12.73 22.26 10.37
C GLY A 248 12.50 21.96 8.88
N ALA A 249 11.25 22.01 8.40
CA ALA A 249 10.93 21.89 6.98
C ALA A 249 11.73 22.90 6.13
N PRO A 250 12.18 22.52 4.92
CA PRO A 250 13.12 23.31 4.16
C PRO A 250 12.45 24.56 3.59
N ARG A 251 13.14 25.70 3.71
CA ARG A 251 12.67 26.99 3.17
C ARG A 251 12.72 27.00 1.63
N GLY A 252 11.96 27.93 1.06
CA GLY A 252 11.84 28.11 -0.39
C GLY A 252 10.67 27.34 -1.00
N ASN A 253 10.72 27.20 -2.31
CA ASN A 253 9.65 26.69 -3.17
C ASN A 253 10.22 25.74 -4.25
N GLY A 254 9.35 25.25 -5.14
CA GLY A 254 9.72 24.34 -6.23
C GLY A 254 9.92 22.88 -5.83
N TYR A 255 9.61 22.49 -4.58
CA TYR A 255 9.52 21.07 -4.22
C TYR A 255 8.25 20.45 -4.84
N VAL A 256 8.39 19.28 -5.48
CA VAL A 256 7.28 18.61 -6.19
C VAL A 256 6.78 17.36 -5.47
N LYS A 257 7.60 16.78 -4.58
CA LYS A 257 7.25 15.57 -3.84
C LYS A 257 8.03 15.45 -2.53
N ILE A 258 7.42 14.85 -1.53
CA ILE A 258 8.05 14.50 -0.25
C ILE A 258 8.03 12.98 -0.10
N TYR A 259 9.05 12.43 0.55
CA TYR A 259 9.18 11.03 0.92
C TYR A 259 9.52 10.95 2.41
N SER A 260 9.22 9.83 3.07
CA SER A 260 9.38 9.68 4.52
C SER A 260 9.93 8.33 4.95
N THR A 261 10.80 8.36 5.95
CA THR A 261 11.14 7.20 6.79
C THR A 261 10.20 7.17 8.01
N TYR A 262 10.59 6.52 9.11
CA TYR A 262 9.77 6.48 10.33
C TYR A 262 9.80 7.81 11.11
N GLY A 263 10.92 8.55 11.06
CA GLY A 263 11.12 9.79 11.83
C GLY A 263 11.73 10.96 11.04
N ALA A 264 11.87 10.84 9.72
CA ALA A 264 12.44 11.90 8.88
C ALA A 264 11.70 12.04 7.54
N PHE A 265 11.94 13.17 6.88
CA PHE A 265 11.43 13.51 5.56
C PHE A 265 12.57 13.87 4.61
N VAL A 266 12.30 13.73 3.30
CA VAL A 266 13.09 14.35 2.24
C VAL A 266 12.16 14.90 1.16
N ALA A 267 12.36 16.16 0.79
CA ALA A 267 11.68 16.83 -0.30
C ALA A 267 12.54 16.77 -1.57
N LEU A 268 11.90 16.60 -2.71
CA LEU A 268 12.49 16.50 -4.05
C LEU A 268 11.97 17.67 -4.91
N LYS A 269 12.88 18.36 -5.60
CA LYS A 269 12.56 19.37 -6.62
C LYS A 269 12.54 18.78 -8.03
N ALA A 270 12.00 19.53 -9.00
CA ALA A 270 11.91 19.11 -10.39
C ALA A 270 13.27 18.92 -11.10
N ASP A 271 14.32 19.61 -10.66
CA ASP A 271 15.71 19.45 -11.11
C ASP A 271 16.40 18.17 -10.58
N GLY A 272 15.72 17.45 -9.67
CA GLY A 272 16.24 16.25 -9.01
C GLY A 272 17.01 16.54 -7.71
N SER A 273 17.17 17.81 -7.31
CA SER A 273 17.79 18.18 -6.03
C SER A 273 16.89 17.84 -4.84
N ILE A 274 17.50 17.59 -3.68
CA ILE A 274 16.82 17.09 -2.48
C ILE A 274 17.21 17.86 -1.22
N MET A 275 16.29 17.92 -0.26
CA MET A 275 16.56 18.44 1.09
C MET A 275 15.86 17.57 2.14
N ALA A 276 16.61 17.08 3.12
CA ALA A 276 16.09 16.24 4.21
C ALA A 276 16.01 17.01 5.54
N TRP A 277 15.08 16.60 6.40
CA TRP A 277 14.92 17.13 7.76
C TRP A 277 14.29 16.09 8.70
N GLY A 278 14.33 16.37 10.00
CA GLY A 278 13.85 15.50 11.07
C GLY A 278 14.95 14.61 11.65
N ASN A 279 14.58 13.43 12.15
CA ASN A 279 15.46 12.58 12.94
C ASN A 279 16.71 12.13 12.14
N SER A 280 17.91 12.50 12.61
CA SER A 280 19.20 12.16 11.98
C SER A 280 19.39 10.64 11.85
N ASP A 281 19.03 9.91 12.89
CA ASP A 281 19.04 8.45 12.99
C ASP A 281 18.00 7.75 12.08
N SER A 282 17.20 8.55 11.35
CA SER A 282 16.24 8.12 10.33
C SER A 282 16.49 8.75 8.96
N GLY A 283 17.65 9.38 8.73
CA GLY A 283 18.01 10.01 7.45
C GLY A 283 17.57 11.46 7.27
N GLY A 284 17.17 12.14 8.36
CA GLY A 284 16.80 13.56 8.36
C GLY A 284 17.97 14.53 8.23
N THR A 285 19.21 14.04 8.21
CA THR A 285 20.43 14.83 7.97
C THR A 285 21.33 14.14 6.96
N ASN A 286 22.35 14.85 6.46
CA ASN A 286 23.38 14.34 5.55
C ASN A 286 22.83 13.77 4.22
N ALA A 287 21.75 14.36 3.70
CA ALA A 287 21.27 14.05 2.36
C ALA A 287 22.32 14.45 1.30
N PRO A 288 22.55 13.63 0.26
CA PRO A 288 23.63 13.85 -0.71
C PRO A 288 23.32 14.99 -1.69
N VAL A 289 24.05 16.10 -1.54
CA VAL A 289 23.77 17.40 -2.20
C VAL A 289 23.98 17.46 -3.71
N ASN A 290 24.84 16.60 -4.28
CA ASN A 290 25.28 16.69 -5.69
C ASN A 290 24.69 15.56 -6.56
N GLY A 291 23.38 15.54 -6.75
CA GLY A 291 22.74 14.59 -7.66
C GLY A 291 21.41 15.07 -8.21
N SER A 292 21.17 14.77 -9.49
CA SER A 292 19.83 14.80 -10.07
C SER A 292 19.20 13.42 -9.89
N TYR A 293 18.32 13.31 -8.89
CA TYR A 293 17.68 12.05 -8.52
C TYR A 293 16.30 11.92 -9.17
N ALA A 294 16.06 10.80 -9.86
CA ALA A 294 14.78 10.56 -10.53
C ALA A 294 13.70 10.05 -9.55
N LYS A 295 14.10 9.21 -8.58
CA LYS A 295 13.18 8.59 -7.60
C LYS A 295 13.88 8.42 -6.24
N ILE A 296 13.10 8.54 -5.17
CA ILE A 296 13.55 8.25 -3.80
C ILE A 296 12.71 7.10 -3.25
N TYR A 297 13.35 6.26 -2.45
CA TYR A 297 12.79 5.10 -1.76
C TYR A 297 13.19 5.17 -0.28
N ALA A 298 12.37 4.62 0.60
CA ALA A 298 12.56 4.73 2.04
C ALA A 298 12.27 3.41 2.76
N ASN A 299 13.06 3.10 3.78
CA ASN A 299 12.71 2.15 4.82
C ASN A 299 12.42 2.93 6.13
N ASN A 300 12.39 2.31 7.31
CA ASN A 300 12.10 3.05 8.54
C ASN A 300 13.24 3.97 9.00
N HIS A 301 14.47 3.79 8.53
CA HIS A 301 15.68 4.41 9.10
C HIS A 301 16.64 5.02 8.06
N ALA A 302 16.38 4.82 6.78
CA ALA A 302 17.26 5.22 5.69
C ALA A 302 16.47 5.53 4.41
N PHE A 303 17.07 6.36 3.57
CA PHE A 303 16.62 6.66 2.22
C PHE A 303 17.61 6.11 1.19
N ALA A 304 17.09 5.80 0.00
CA ALA A 304 17.87 5.45 -1.18
C ALA A 304 17.32 6.22 -2.40
N ALA A 305 18.20 6.95 -3.08
CA ALA A 305 17.87 7.71 -4.29
C ALA A 305 18.45 7.02 -5.53
N LEU A 306 17.63 6.92 -6.57
CA LEU A 306 17.97 6.33 -7.86
C LEU A 306 18.16 7.45 -8.90
N LYS A 307 19.33 7.50 -9.54
CA LYS A 307 19.64 8.44 -10.63
C LYS A 307 19.16 7.91 -11.99
N ALA A 308 19.17 8.76 -13.01
CA ALA A 308 18.73 8.42 -14.38
C ALA A 308 19.61 7.34 -15.06
N ASP A 309 20.90 7.26 -14.73
CA ASP A 309 21.83 6.19 -15.15
C ASP A 309 21.60 4.86 -14.41
N GLY A 310 20.65 4.83 -13.47
CA GLY A 310 20.38 3.68 -12.62
C GLY A 310 21.45 3.42 -11.56
N THR A 311 22.28 4.41 -11.20
CA THR A 311 23.14 4.36 -10.00
C THR A 311 22.34 4.72 -8.73
N ILE A 312 22.78 4.21 -7.58
CA ILE A 312 22.08 4.37 -6.29
C ILE A 312 22.97 5.08 -5.27
N VAL A 313 22.41 6.06 -4.56
CA VAL A 313 23.01 6.67 -3.37
C VAL A 313 22.07 6.46 -2.19
N ALA A 314 22.59 6.10 -1.01
CA ALA A 314 21.80 5.94 0.21
C ALA A 314 22.39 6.74 1.38
N TRP A 315 21.52 7.16 2.30
CA TRP A 315 21.89 7.88 3.52
C TRP A 315 20.91 7.57 4.66
N GLY A 316 21.29 7.94 5.89
CA GLY A 316 20.58 7.58 7.13
C GLY A 316 21.32 6.52 7.93
N LYS A 317 20.60 5.69 8.68
CA LYS A 317 21.23 4.81 9.68
C LYS A 317 22.14 3.74 9.08
N LYS A 318 23.42 3.78 9.47
CA LYS A 318 24.42 2.74 9.16
C LYS A 318 23.91 1.36 9.60
N GLY A 319 24.09 0.37 8.75
CA GLY A 319 23.61 -1.01 8.98
C GLY A 319 22.11 -1.22 8.73
N LEU A 320 21.28 -0.17 8.67
CA LEU A 320 19.84 -0.26 8.33
C LEU A 320 19.53 0.31 6.93
N GLY A 321 20.49 0.23 6.02
CA GLY A 321 20.36 0.63 4.61
C GLY A 321 20.89 2.03 4.27
N GLY A 322 21.28 2.84 5.26
CA GLY A 322 21.81 4.19 5.05
C GLY A 322 23.26 4.27 4.57
N THR A 323 23.91 3.14 4.36
CA THR A 323 25.27 3.01 3.81
C THR A 323 25.36 1.76 2.95
N ASN A 324 26.40 1.64 2.13
CA ASN A 324 26.71 0.46 1.31
C ASN A 324 25.59 0.12 0.29
N ALA A 325 25.00 1.14 -0.34
CA ALA A 325 24.20 0.95 -1.54
C ALA A 325 25.04 0.21 -2.63
N PRO A 326 24.41 -0.64 -3.45
CA PRO A 326 25.15 -1.49 -4.37
C PRO A 326 25.78 -0.66 -5.50
N ALA A 327 27.06 -0.91 -5.76
CA ALA A 327 27.80 -0.22 -6.81
C ALA A 327 27.29 -0.58 -8.22
N GLY A 328 27.70 0.24 -9.20
CA GLY A 328 27.35 0.12 -10.61
C GLY A 328 26.02 0.79 -10.97
N SER A 329 25.69 0.72 -12.26
CA SER A 329 24.54 1.36 -12.92
C SER A 329 23.50 0.34 -13.40
N GLY A 330 22.41 0.83 -14.00
CA GLY A 330 21.37 0.00 -14.62
C GLY A 330 20.35 -0.61 -13.65
N TYR A 331 20.28 -0.17 -12.40
CA TYR A 331 19.14 -0.47 -11.53
C TYR A 331 17.92 0.34 -11.98
N THR A 332 16.73 -0.28 -12.01
CA THR A 332 15.50 0.32 -12.56
C THR A 332 14.44 0.58 -11.49
N LYS A 333 14.47 -0.18 -10.38
CA LYS A 333 13.60 0.02 -9.22
C LYS A 333 14.28 -0.46 -7.95
N ILE A 334 14.03 0.23 -6.83
CA ILE A 334 14.39 -0.20 -5.49
C ILE A 334 13.11 -0.62 -4.76
N TYR A 335 13.24 -1.60 -3.88
CA TYR A 335 12.21 -2.07 -2.97
C TYR A 335 12.74 -2.06 -1.54
N ALA A 336 11.87 -1.85 -0.55
CA ALA A 336 12.20 -1.71 0.86
C ALA A 336 11.32 -2.62 1.72
N ASN A 337 11.90 -3.11 2.82
CA ASN A 337 11.14 -3.48 4.02
C ASN A 337 11.45 -2.45 5.13
N ASN A 338 11.37 -2.79 6.41
CA ASN A 338 11.63 -1.82 7.48
C ASN A 338 13.10 -1.41 7.64
N ARG A 339 14.08 -2.24 7.24
CA ARG A 339 15.51 -2.06 7.60
C ARG A 339 16.49 -2.49 6.51
N ALA A 340 15.98 -2.95 5.36
CA ALA A 340 16.77 -3.38 4.22
C ALA A 340 16.13 -2.90 2.92
N PHE A 341 16.94 -2.89 1.86
CA PHE A 341 16.56 -2.58 0.50
C PHE A 341 16.98 -3.69 -0.46
N ALA A 342 16.26 -3.80 -1.58
CA ALA A 342 16.58 -4.65 -2.70
C ALA A 342 16.41 -3.87 -4.02
N ALA A 343 17.50 -3.71 -4.78
CA ALA A 343 17.50 -3.08 -6.09
C ALA A 343 17.40 -4.13 -7.20
N LEU A 344 16.54 -3.86 -8.18
CA LEU A 344 16.27 -4.68 -9.35
C LEU A 344 16.88 -4.02 -10.60
N LYS A 345 17.52 -4.81 -11.46
CA LYS A 345 18.02 -4.38 -12.78
C LYS A 345 17.07 -4.78 -13.92
N ALA A 346 17.31 -4.25 -15.12
CA ALA A 346 16.52 -4.56 -16.32
C ALA A 346 16.64 -6.04 -16.77
N ASP A 347 17.78 -6.70 -16.52
CA ASP A 347 17.97 -8.15 -16.70
C ASP A 347 17.27 -9.00 -15.61
N GLY A 348 16.58 -8.35 -14.68
CA GLY A 348 15.92 -8.94 -13.54
C GLY A 348 16.89 -9.40 -12.44
N SER A 349 18.18 -9.06 -12.48
CA SER A 349 19.11 -9.37 -11.38
C SER A 349 18.89 -8.47 -10.16
N ILE A 350 19.18 -9.01 -8.97
CA ILE A 350 18.88 -8.36 -7.68
C ILE A 350 20.15 -8.15 -6.85
N LYS A 351 20.26 -6.97 -6.21
CA LYS A 351 21.23 -6.69 -5.14
C LYS A 351 20.49 -6.16 -3.90
N ALA A 352 20.83 -6.66 -2.73
CA ALA A 352 20.26 -6.19 -1.47
C ALA A 352 21.32 -5.60 -0.53
N TRP A 353 20.92 -4.67 0.32
CA TRP A 353 21.75 -4.05 1.36
C TRP A 353 20.92 -3.61 2.58
N GLY A 354 21.59 -3.32 3.69
CA GLY A 354 20.97 -2.97 4.97
C GLY A 354 21.04 -4.10 5.99
N SER A 355 20.02 -4.24 6.84
CA SER A 355 20.08 -5.14 7.98
C SER A 355 20.12 -6.61 7.52
N GLN A 356 21.17 -7.33 7.91
CA GLN A 356 21.45 -8.67 7.42
C GLN A 356 20.35 -9.69 7.79
N ASP A 357 19.78 -9.55 9.00
CA ASP A 357 18.64 -10.35 9.48
C ASP A 357 17.34 -10.07 8.70
N ARG A 358 17.24 -8.92 8.01
CA ARG A 358 16.06 -8.46 7.26
C ARG A 358 16.23 -8.58 5.75
N GLY A 359 17.14 -9.44 5.29
CA GLY A 359 17.37 -9.65 3.85
C GLY A 359 18.18 -8.54 3.19
N GLY A 360 18.93 -7.75 3.97
CA GLY A 360 19.97 -6.83 3.48
C GLY A 360 21.25 -7.53 2.99
N LYS A 361 21.20 -8.85 2.81
CA LYS A 361 22.20 -9.71 2.16
C LYS A 361 21.48 -10.92 1.53
N ASP A 362 22.23 -11.77 0.84
CA ASP A 362 21.76 -13.07 0.33
C ASP A 362 20.54 -12.99 -0.61
N ALA A 363 20.44 -11.90 -1.38
CA ALA A 363 19.49 -11.80 -2.49
C ALA A 363 19.71 -12.93 -3.52
N PRO A 364 18.64 -13.43 -4.17
CA PRO A 364 18.73 -14.57 -5.06
C PRO A 364 19.64 -14.28 -6.27
N LYS A 365 20.47 -15.27 -6.63
CA LYS A 365 21.35 -15.23 -7.80
C LYS A 365 20.56 -15.42 -9.10
N GLY A 366 21.14 -14.97 -10.21
CA GLY A 366 20.54 -15.01 -11.55
C GLY A 366 19.72 -13.76 -11.88
N GLY A 367 18.97 -13.83 -12.97
CA GLY A 367 18.08 -12.77 -13.46
C GLY A 367 16.66 -13.27 -13.76
N GLY A 368 15.91 -12.48 -14.52
CA GLY A 368 14.53 -12.78 -14.91
C GLY A 368 13.47 -12.49 -13.85
N TYR A 369 13.84 -11.91 -12.70
CA TYR A 369 12.86 -11.40 -11.74
C TYR A 369 12.23 -10.11 -12.28
N THR A 370 10.90 -9.99 -12.20
CA THR A 370 10.14 -8.85 -12.73
C THR A 370 9.67 -7.92 -11.63
N LYS A 371 9.47 -8.44 -10.41
CA LYS A 371 8.99 -7.66 -9.26
C LYS A 371 9.46 -8.25 -7.93
N ILE A 372 9.68 -7.38 -6.96
CA ILE A 372 9.98 -7.75 -5.58
C ILE A 372 8.81 -7.30 -4.69
N TYR A 373 8.53 -8.08 -3.65
CA TYR A 373 7.54 -7.83 -2.62
C TYR A 373 8.19 -7.96 -1.24
N SER A 374 7.61 -7.37 -0.21
CA SER A 374 8.22 -7.31 1.13
C SER A 374 7.21 -7.43 2.28
N THR A 375 7.51 -8.28 3.26
CA THR A 375 6.93 -8.15 4.61
C THR A 375 7.74 -7.11 5.42
N ASN A 376 7.53 -7.05 6.74
CA ASN A 376 8.33 -6.23 7.66
C ASN A 376 9.75 -6.80 7.93
N GLY A 377 10.17 -7.87 7.25
CA GLY A 377 11.51 -8.43 7.48
C GLY A 377 12.04 -9.44 6.46
N ALA A 378 11.29 -9.73 5.40
CA ALA A 378 11.73 -10.58 4.30
C ALA A 378 11.32 -9.98 2.95
N PHE A 379 11.91 -10.52 1.89
CA PHE A 379 11.56 -10.21 0.51
C PHE A 379 11.12 -11.48 -0.24
N ALA A 380 10.26 -11.29 -1.23
CA ALA A 380 9.86 -12.29 -2.20
C ALA A 380 10.01 -11.71 -3.62
N ALA A 381 10.86 -12.31 -4.46
CA ALA A 381 11.03 -11.93 -5.85
C ALA A 381 10.26 -12.89 -6.76
N LEU A 382 9.47 -12.31 -7.67
CA LEU A 382 8.62 -12.98 -8.64
C LEU A 382 9.25 -12.88 -10.03
N LYS A 383 9.22 -13.98 -10.79
CA LYS A 383 9.63 -14.05 -12.20
C LYS A 383 8.45 -13.96 -13.17
N ALA A 384 8.75 -13.83 -14.47
CA ALA A 384 7.74 -13.82 -15.53
C ALA A 384 6.99 -15.16 -15.70
N ASP A 385 7.64 -16.28 -15.42
CA ASP A 385 7.02 -17.62 -15.33
C ASP A 385 6.12 -17.80 -14.09
N GLY A 386 6.15 -16.83 -13.17
CA GLY A 386 5.45 -16.87 -11.89
C GLY A 386 6.17 -17.62 -10.78
N SER A 387 7.39 -18.14 -11.01
CA SER A 387 8.20 -18.74 -9.94
C SER A 387 8.70 -17.70 -8.93
N ILE A 388 8.84 -18.12 -7.67
CA ILE A 388 9.15 -17.25 -6.53
C ILE A 388 10.45 -17.66 -5.85
N LYS A 389 11.27 -16.68 -5.45
CA LYS A 389 12.38 -16.87 -4.48
C LYS A 389 12.26 -15.88 -3.32
N VAL A 390 12.60 -16.32 -2.12
CA VAL A 390 12.49 -15.54 -0.88
C VAL A 390 13.81 -15.49 -0.14
N TRP A 391 14.02 -14.42 0.64
CA TRP A 391 15.17 -14.27 1.53
C TRP A 391 14.87 -13.28 2.66
N GLY A 392 15.72 -13.28 3.70
CA GLY A 392 15.58 -12.45 4.89
C GLY A 392 15.05 -13.24 6.10
N LEU A 393 14.30 -12.57 6.99
CA LEU A 393 13.96 -13.16 8.29
C LEU A 393 13.03 -14.36 8.13
N LEU A 394 13.46 -15.52 8.64
CA LEU A 394 12.76 -16.80 8.49
C LEU A 394 11.31 -16.76 9.00
N THR A 395 11.07 -16.08 10.12
CA THR A 395 9.74 -15.90 10.73
C THR A 395 8.90 -14.80 10.07
N HIS A 396 9.36 -14.20 8.98
CA HIS A 396 8.62 -13.16 8.24
C HIS A 396 8.45 -13.55 6.75
N GLY A 397 8.55 -14.83 6.42
CA GLY A 397 8.45 -15.34 5.04
C GLY A 397 9.77 -15.40 4.27
N GLY A 398 10.92 -15.23 4.94
CA GLY A 398 12.26 -15.29 4.34
C GLY A 398 12.78 -16.69 4.02
N LYS A 399 11.97 -17.73 4.23
CA LYS A 399 12.18 -19.12 3.80
C LYS A 399 10.86 -19.74 3.33
N SER A 400 10.94 -20.94 2.76
CA SER A 400 9.76 -21.73 2.33
C SER A 400 8.89 -21.00 1.30
N ALA A 401 9.53 -20.47 0.24
CA ALA A 401 8.79 -20.05 -0.95
C ALA A 401 7.98 -21.22 -1.55
N PRO A 402 6.87 -20.94 -2.25
CA PRO A 402 6.24 -21.93 -3.12
C PRO A 402 7.24 -22.53 -4.11
N VAL A 403 7.12 -23.84 -4.36
CA VAL A 403 8.04 -24.59 -5.23
C VAL A 403 7.59 -24.63 -6.69
N ASP A 404 6.32 -24.30 -6.92
CA ASP A 404 5.64 -24.25 -8.21
C ASP A 404 5.60 -22.82 -8.79
N ASP A 405 4.99 -22.67 -9.96
CA ASP A 405 4.98 -21.45 -10.78
C ASP A 405 3.56 -20.98 -11.12
N GLY A 406 3.42 -20.04 -12.07
CA GLY A 406 2.12 -19.50 -12.49
C GLY A 406 1.49 -18.48 -11.51
N TYR A 407 2.24 -18.01 -10.51
CA TYR A 407 1.82 -16.90 -9.65
C TYR A 407 1.93 -15.55 -10.39
N THR A 408 0.91 -14.71 -10.27
CA THR A 408 0.86 -13.39 -10.92
C THR A 408 1.03 -12.23 -9.93
N ARG A 409 0.74 -12.47 -8.64
CA ARG A 409 0.81 -11.44 -7.60
C ARG A 409 1.13 -12.03 -6.23
N ILE A 410 1.75 -11.21 -5.39
CA ILE A 410 1.99 -11.48 -3.97
C ILE A 410 1.38 -10.34 -3.13
N TYR A 411 0.83 -10.68 -1.98
CA TYR A 411 0.33 -9.77 -0.93
C TYR A 411 1.01 -10.11 0.40
N SER A 412 1.04 -9.17 1.37
CA SER A 412 1.81 -9.35 2.60
C SER A 412 1.23 -8.69 3.86
N THR A 413 1.41 -9.37 5.00
CA THR A 413 1.33 -8.80 6.35
C THR A 413 2.74 -8.44 6.86
N SER A 414 2.88 -8.11 8.14
CA SER A 414 4.20 -7.94 8.76
C SER A 414 5.02 -9.24 8.77
N TYR A 415 4.37 -10.41 8.72
CA TYR A 415 4.98 -11.71 9.04
C TYR A 415 4.78 -12.81 7.99
N ALA A 416 3.89 -12.60 7.03
CA ALA A 416 3.50 -13.62 6.05
C ALA A 416 3.25 -13.02 4.67
N PHE A 417 3.38 -13.87 3.66
CA PHE A 417 3.07 -13.61 2.27
C PHE A 417 1.94 -14.53 1.80
N VAL A 418 1.22 -14.07 0.77
CA VAL A 418 0.24 -14.86 0.00
C VAL A 418 0.53 -14.64 -1.47
N ALA A 419 0.83 -15.69 -2.21
CA ALA A 419 0.95 -15.65 -3.66
C ALA A 419 -0.35 -16.14 -4.31
N VAL A 420 -0.75 -15.52 -5.42
CA VAL A 420 -2.01 -15.75 -6.13
C VAL A 420 -1.72 -16.13 -7.58
N LYS A 421 -2.35 -17.20 -8.09
CA LYS A 421 -2.30 -17.61 -9.50
C LYS A 421 -3.43 -16.98 -10.32
N THR A 422 -3.30 -16.99 -11.65
CA THR A 422 -4.30 -16.45 -12.59
C THR A 422 -5.71 -17.03 -12.39
N HIS A 423 -5.81 -18.30 -12.01
CA HIS A 423 -7.08 -19.00 -11.74
C HIS A 423 -7.52 -18.91 -10.26
N GLY A 424 -6.98 -17.95 -9.50
CA GLY A 424 -7.41 -17.60 -8.14
C GLY A 424 -6.97 -18.53 -7.01
N SER A 425 -6.23 -19.61 -7.29
CA SER A 425 -5.62 -20.39 -6.20
C SER A 425 -4.54 -19.59 -5.50
N ILE A 426 -4.37 -19.83 -4.20
CA ILE A 426 -3.35 -19.16 -3.38
C ILE A 426 -2.43 -20.15 -2.68
N VAL A 427 -1.21 -19.70 -2.39
CA VAL A 427 -0.30 -20.35 -1.43
C VAL A 427 0.19 -19.30 -0.44
N VAL A 428 0.21 -19.66 0.84
CA VAL A 428 0.60 -18.78 1.95
C VAL A 428 1.87 -19.32 2.60
N TRP A 429 2.73 -18.42 3.10
CA TRP A 429 3.90 -18.81 3.89
C TRP A 429 4.37 -17.67 4.80
N GLY A 430 5.13 -18.03 5.84
CA GLY A 430 5.63 -17.09 6.84
C GLY A 430 5.39 -17.59 8.25
N TYR A 431 5.06 -16.71 9.18
CA TYR A 431 4.70 -17.13 10.54
C TYR A 431 3.24 -17.64 10.59
N PRO A 432 2.98 -18.90 10.96
CA PRO A 432 1.66 -19.54 10.85
C PRO A 432 0.52 -18.71 11.45
N SER A 433 0.61 -18.40 12.75
CA SER A 433 -0.42 -17.65 13.49
C SER A 433 -0.49 -16.15 13.18
N GLN A 434 0.26 -15.68 12.16
CA GLN A 434 0.19 -14.31 11.64
C GLN A 434 -0.14 -14.28 10.12
N GLY A 435 -0.83 -15.32 9.64
CA GLY A 435 -1.34 -15.45 8.27
C GLY A 435 -0.49 -16.34 7.34
N GLY A 436 0.58 -16.94 7.86
CA GLY A 436 1.48 -17.83 7.12
C GLY A 436 1.02 -19.28 6.99
N GLU A 437 -0.18 -19.60 7.45
CA GLU A 437 -0.87 -20.88 7.30
C GLU A 437 -2.37 -20.59 7.04
N LEU A 438 -3.03 -21.40 6.20
CA LEU A 438 -4.47 -21.31 5.97
C LEU A 438 -5.23 -22.02 7.10
N PRO A 439 -6.48 -21.62 7.41
CA PRO A 439 -7.32 -22.37 8.32
C PRO A 439 -7.69 -23.72 7.69
N HIS A 440 -7.62 -24.78 8.49
CA HIS A 440 -8.05 -26.14 8.14
C HIS A 440 -9.58 -26.26 8.16
#